data_AF-A0A061NIH0-F1
#
_entry.id   AF-A0A061NIH0-F1
#
_cell.length_a   1.000
_cell.length_b   1.000
_cell.length_c   1.000
_cell.angle_alpha   90.00
_cell.angle_beta   90.00
_cell.angle_gamma   90.00
#
_symmetry.space_group_name_H-M   'P 1'
#
loop_
_entity.id
_entity.type
_entity.pdbx_description
1 polymer ?
#
loop_
_entity_poly.entity_id
_entity_poly.type
_entity_poly.pdbx_seq_one_letter_code
_entity_poly.pdbx_strand_id
1 'polypeptide(L)' 'MNAMYTVVAERFIRLVLEEEFRTLSGPEQAELEESKTFLQNYFWEKEKLQAMSYLAYATNDNGWQHEICAQVERLQGE' A
#
# COMPACT_ATOMS: atom_id res chain seq x y z
N MET A 1 0.06 -9.03 -7.60
CA MET A 1 0.30 -8.09 -6.48
C MET A 1 1.51 -7.24 -6.86
N ASN A 2 1.48 -5.92 -6.67
CA ASN A 2 2.57 -5.03 -7.09
C ASN A 2 3.88 -5.46 -6.39
N ALA A 3 4.92 -5.77 -7.17
CA ALA A 3 6.20 -6.28 -6.66
C ALA A 3 6.85 -5.28 -5.68
N MET A 4 6.69 -3.97 -5.92
CA MET A 4 7.22 -2.92 -5.05
C MET A 4 6.53 -2.93 -3.68
N TYR A 5 5.21 -3.08 -3.64
CA TYR A 5 4.47 -3.23 -2.38
C TYR A 5 4.99 -4.41 -1.57
N THR A 6 5.19 -5.57 -2.21
CA THR A 6 5.67 -6.78 -1.51
C THR A 6 7.03 -6.53 -0.87
N VAL A 7 7.98 -5.95 -1.61
CA VAL A 7 9.33 -5.67 -1.11
C VAL A 7 9.31 -4.69 0.07
N VAL A 8 8.53 -3.60 -0.03
CA VAL A 8 8.42 -2.60 1.05
C VAL A 8 7.72 -3.19 2.28
N ALA A 9 6.66 -3.98 2.10
CA ALA A 9 5.95 -4.64 3.18
C ALA A 9 6.83 -5.65 3.93
N GLU A 10 7.56 -6.50 3.20
CA GLU A 10 8.51 -7.45 3.80
C GLU A 10 9.60 -6.73 4.59
N ARG A 11 10.13 -5.61 4.06
CA ARG A 11 11.16 -4.83 4.74
C ARG A 11 10.63 -4.16 6.01
N PHE A 12 9.44 -3.55 5.95
CA PHE A 12 8.76 -2.97 7.10
C PHE A 12 8.58 -4.00 8.22
N ILE A 13 7.97 -5.16 7.90
CA ILE A 13 7.73 -6.23 8.88
C ILE A 13 9.03 -6.68 9.51
N ARG A 14 10.08 -6.86 8.70
CA ARG A 14 11.39 -7.27 9.20
C ARG A 14 11.97 -6.27 10.19
N LEU A 15 11.91 -4.97 9.90
CA LEU A 15 12.43 -3.92 10.78
C LEU A 15 11.64 -3.82 12.09
N VAL A 16 10.31 -3.95 12.04
CA VAL A 16 9.46 -4.02 13.24
C VAL A 16 9.88 -5.20 14.13
N LEU A 17 10.06 -6.38 13.54
CA LEU A 17 10.47 -7.56 14.29
C LEU A 17 11.89 -7.41 14.85
N GLU A 18 12.83 -6.82 14.10
CA GLU A 18 14.19 -6.60 14.58
C GLU A 18 14.26 -5.60 15.75
N GLU A 19 13.39 -4.58 15.77
CA GLU A 19 13.29 -3.59 16.86
C GLU A 19 12.90 -4.24 18.21
N GLU A 20 12.15 -5.35 18.19
CA GLU A 20 11.80 -6.10 19.41
C GLU A 20 13.01 -6.78 20.07
N PHE A 21 14.07 -7.07 19.30
CA PHE A 21 15.26 -7.80 19.78
C PHE A 21 16.50 -6.93 19.92
N ARG A 22 16.57 -5.80 19.20
CA ARG A 22 17.70 -4.87 19.24
C ARG A 22 17.28 -3.45 18.89
N THR A 23 18.07 -2.48 19.33
CA THR A 23 17.93 -1.11 18.83
C THR A 23 18.29 -1.04 17.34
N LEU A 24 17.42 -0.41 16.55
CA LEU A 24 17.69 -0.11 15.15
C LEU A 24 18.75 1.00 15.04
N SER A 25 19.60 0.90 14.03
CA SER A 25 20.49 2.00 13.66
C SER A 25 19.70 3.17 13.05
N GLY A 26 20.28 4.37 13.03
CA GLY A 26 19.64 5.55 12.43
C GLY A 26 19.11 5.32 11.00
N PRO A 27 19.88 4.72 10.07
CA PRO A 27 19.39 4.38 8.74
C PRO A 27 18.24 3.37 8.74
N GLU A 28 18.27 2.37 9.61
CA GLU A 28 17.20 1.36 9.70
C GLU A 28 15.91 1.97 10.25
N GLN A 29 16.01 2.92 11.18
CA GLN A 29 14.86 3.63 11.71
C GLN A 29 14.24 4.59 10.68
N ALA A 30 15.08 5.23 9.86
CA ALA A 30 14.59 6.02 8.72
C ALA A 30 13.85 5.12 7.72
N GLU A 31 14.43 3.96 7.36
CA GLU A 31 13.80 3.00 6.45
C GLU A 31 12.48 2.44 7.01
N LEU A 32 12.39 2.23 8.32
CA LEU A 32 11.15 1.81 8.99
C LEU A 32 10.05 2.87 8.81
N GLU A 33 10.34 4.15 9.04
CA GLU A 33 9.36 5.23 8.89
C GLU A 33 8.98 5.49 7.42
N GLU A 34 9.95 5.41 6.49
CA GLU A 34 9.70 5.53 5.05
C GLU A 34 8.80 4.39 4.55
N SER A 35 9.13 3.14 4.90
CA SER A 35 8.33 1.97 4.50
C SER A 35 6.92 2.01 5.11
N LYS A 36 6.78 2.45 6.36
CA LYS A 36 5.48 2.69 6.99
C LYS A 36 4.66 3.73 6.24
N THR A 37 5.26 4.87 5.90
CA THR A 37 4.58 5.96 5.17
C THR A 37 4.10 5.46 3.81
N PHE A 38 4.95 4.75 3.07
CA PHE A 38 4.59 4.14 1.79
C PHE A 38 3.39 3.19 1.94
N LEU A 39 3.40 2.32 2.95
CA LEU A 39 2.31 1.38 3.19
C LEU A 39 1.01 2.09 3.57
N GLN A 40 1.08 3.15 4.38
CA GLN A 40 -0.09 3.96 4.74
C GLN A 40 -0.73 4.59 3.51
N ASN A 41 0.07 5.23 2.65
CA ASN A 41 -0.42 5.82 1.39
C ASN A 41 -1.03 4.74 0.49
N TYR A 42 -0.34 3.61 0.34
CA TYR A 42 -0.83 2.50 -0.48
C TYR A 42 -2.20 1.99 0.00
N PHE A 43 -2.37 1.79 1.31
CA PHE A 43 -3.64 1.28 1.86
C PHE A 43 -4.76 2.31 1.75
N TRP A 44 -4.48 3.59 2.01
CA TRP A 44 -5.46 4.67 1.88
C TRP A 44 -6.05 4.72 0.46
N GLU A 45 -5.19 4.74 -0.56
CA GLU A 45 -5.61 4.80 -1.95
C GLU A 45 -6.31 3.52 -2.38
N LYS A 46 -5.84 2.36 -1.90
CA LYS A 46 -6.49 1.07 -2.16
C LYS A 46 -7.91 1.03 -1.62
N GLU A 47 -8.13 1.44 -0.38
CA GLU A 47 -9.44 1.45 0.26
C GLU A 47 -10.41 2.39 -0.45
N LYS A 48 -9.92 3.58 -0.84
CA LYS A 48 -10.69 4.54 -1.64
C LYS A 48 -11.12 3.93 -2.98
N LEU A 49 -10.21 3.30 -3.71
CA LEU A 49 -10.52 2.65 -4.99
C LEU A 49 -11.49 1.47 -4.81
N GLN A 50 -11.37 0.70 -3.73
CA GLN A 50 -12.30 -0.39 -3.42
C GLN A 50 -13.72 0.14 -3.15
N ALA A 51 -13.85 1.23 -2.37
CA ALA A 51 -15.13 1.87 -2.13
C ALA A 51 -15.75 2.41 -3.43
N MET A 52 -14.94 3.06 -4.29
CA MET A 52 -15.40 3.52 -5.60
C MET A 52 -15.82 2.35 -6.51
N SER A 53 -15.08 1.23 -6.49
CA SER A 53 -15.39 0.04 -7.29
C SER A 53 -16.75 -0.54 -6.90
N TYR A 54 -17.03 -0.58 -5.59
CA TYR A 54 -18.33 -0.99 -5.07
C TYR A 54 -19.47 -0.07 -5.56
N LEU A 55 -19.26 1.24 -5.54
CA LEU A 55 -20.25 2.20 -6.03
C LEU A 55 -20.50 2.03 -7.53
N ALA A 56 -19.45 1.92 -8.34
CA ALA A 56 -19.57 1.71 -9.79
C ALA A 56 -20.36 0.44 -10.11
N TYR A 57 -20.08 -0.65 -9.40
CA TYR A 57 -20.85 -1.88 -9.50
C TYR A 57 -22.32 -1.69 -9.11
N ALA A 58 -22.58 -1.05 -7.96
CA ALA A 58 -23.94 -0.83 -7.46
C ALA A 58 -24.79 0.03 -8.41
N THR A 59 -24.17 0.93 -9.18
CA THR A 59 -24.82 1.77 -10.19
C THR A 59 -24.83 1.16 -11.59
N ASN A 60 -24.33 -0.07 -11.77
CA ASN A 60 -24.13 -0.73 -13.07
C ASN A 60 -23.28 0.10 -14.06
N ASP A 61 -22.36 0.93 -13.56
CA ASP A 61 -21.45 1.71 -14.39
C ASP A 61 -20.17 0.91 -14.68
N ASN A 62 -20.26 0.05 -15.70
CA ASN A 62 -19.14 -0.80 -16.12
C ASN A 62 -17.95 0.00 -16.63
N GLY A 63 -18.17 1.21 -17.18
CA GLY A 63 -17.10 2.07 -17.67
C GLY A 63 -16.24 2.57 -16.52
N TRP A 64 -16.91 3.14 -15.51
CA TRP A 64 -16.24 3.57 -14.29
C TRP A 64 -15.57 2.41 -13.55
N GLN A 65 -16.19 1.23 -13.51
CA GLN A 65 -15.60 0.04 -12.91
C GLN A 65 -14.28 -0.38 -13.62
N HIS A 66 -14.24 -0.34 -14.95
CA HIS A 66 -13.02 -0.62 -15.71
C HIS A 66 -11.90 0.40 -15.44
N GLU A 67 -12.24 1.68 -15.32
CA GLU A 67 -11.26 2.74 -14.97
C GLU A 67 -10.64 2.51 -13.59
N ILE A 68 -11.46 2.13 -12.61
CA ILE A 68 -10.99 1.84 -11.25
C ILE A 68 -10.06 0.62 -11.24
N CYS A 69 -10.39 -0.45 -11.97
CA CYS A 69 -9.50 -1.61 -12.10
C CYS A 69 -8.13 -1.21 -12.65
N ALA A 70 -8.10 -0.35 -13.67
CA ALA A 70 -6.84 0.13 -14.25
C ALA A 70 -6.05 1.05 -13.30
N GLN A 71 -6.71 1.74 -12.36
CA GLN A 71 -6.06 2.50 -11.29
C GLN A 71 -5.48 1.58 -10.21
N VAL A 72 -6.20 0.52 -9.83
CA VAL A 72 -5.72 -0.49 -8.87
C VAL A 72 -4.45 -1.18 -9.39
N GLU A 73 -4.37 -1.48 -10.68
CA GLU A 73 -3.18 -2.08 -11.30
C GLU A 73 -1.95 -1.16 -11.25
N ARG A 74 -2.16 0.15 -11.23
CA ARG A 74 -1.11 1.18 -11.20
C ARG A 74 -0.81 1.69 -9.79
N LEU A 75 -1.45 1.15 -8.76
CA LEU A 75 -1.30 1.65 -7.40
C LEU A 75 0.15 1.57 -6.93
N GLN A 76 0.68 2.71 -6.51
CA GLN A 76 1.99 2.87 -5.88
C GLN A 76 1.78 3.63 -4.56
N GLY A 77 2.55 3.31 -3.52
CA GLY A 77 2.47 3.97 -2.22
C GLY A 77 3.27 5.27 -2.17
N GLU A 78 3.28 6.04 -3.26
CA GLU A 78 3.99 7.33 -3.35
C GLU A 78 3.32 8.43 -2.51
#